data_AF-N9NPI1-F1
#
_entry.id   AF-N9NPI1-F1
#
_cell.length_a   1.000
_cell.length_b   1.000
_cell.length_c   1.000
_cell.angle_alpha   90.00
_cell.angle_beta   90.00
_cell.angle_gamma   90.00
#
_symmetry.space_group_name_H-M   'P 1'
#
loop_
_entity.id
_entity.type
_entity.pdbx_description
1 polymer ?
#
loop_
_entity_poly.entity_id
_entity_poly.type
_entity_poly.pdbx_seq_one_letter_code
_entity_poly.pdbx_strand_id
1 'polypeptide(L)'
;MKLSLKILISLGILLPSLLLSACSHMPTKMQTLGVKPWERDILARPAMQLDAAPLDAAYDEHIYFSKEAASGGRGFGGGGCGCN
;
A
#
# COMPACT_ATOMS: atom_id res chain seq x y z
N MET A 1 46.52 -29.29 8.62
CA MET A 1 45.44 -29.72 7.69
C MET A 1 44.02 -29.55 8.23
N LYS A 2 43.74 -29.65 9.54
CA LYS A 2 42.37 -29.47 10.07
C LYS A 2 41.87 -28.00 10.04
N LEU A 3 42.78 -27.03 10.13
CA LEU A 3 42.44 -25.60 10.14
C LEU A 3 42.06 -25.08 8.75
N SER A 4 42.81 -25.46 7.72
CA SER A 4 42.53 -25.11 6.31
C SER A 4 41.22 -25.70 5.80
N LEU A 5 40.86 -26.92 6.24
CA LEU A 5 39.59 -27.56 5.88
C LEU A 5 38.38 -26.88 6.53
N LYS A 6 38.49 -26.45 7.79
CA LYS A 6 37.43 -25.68 8.47
C LYS A 6 37.20 -24.31 7.83
N ILE A 7 38.27 -23.64 7.41
CA ILE A 7 38.21 -22.35 6.70
C ILE A 7 37.50 -22.51 5.35
N LEU A 8 37.85 -23.53 4.56
CA LEU A 8 37.20 -23.83 3.28
C LEU A 8 35.69 -24.12 3.45
N ILE A 9 35.31 -24.87 4.49
CA ILE A 9 33.90 -25.16 4.79
C ILE A 9 33.15 -23.88 5.21
N SER A 10 33.76 -23.05 6.08
CA SER A 10 33.13 -21.81 6.53
C SER A 10 32.95 -20.79 5.39
N LEU A 11 33.94 -20.68 4.49
CA LEU A 11 33.89 -19.78 3.34
C LEU A 11 32.86 -20.26 2.29
N GLY A 12 32.72 -21.57 2.12
CA GLY A 12 31.70 -22.18 1.26
C GLY A 12 30.26 -21.93 1.73
N ILE A 13 30.04 -21.69 3.03
CA ILE A 13 28.71 -21.41 3.59
C ILE A 13 28.43 -19.89 3.65
N LEU A 14 29.45 -19.08 3.99
CA LEU A 14 29.32 -17.63 4.15
C LEU A 14 29.26 -16.85 2.82
N LEU A 15 29.95 -17.32 1.77
CA LEU A 15 29.96 -16.66 0.47
C LEU A 15 28.60 -16.69 -0.27
N PRO A 16 27.88 -17.83 -0.36
CA PRO A 16 26.56 -17.85 -1.01
C PRO A 16 25.48 -17.14 -0.21
N SER A 17 25.54 -17.15 1.13
CA SER A 17 24.57 -16.44 1.97
C SER A 17 24.67 -14.91 1.85
N LEU A 18 25.86 -14.38 1.53
CA LEU A 18 26.05 -12.97 1.22
C LEU A 18 25.48 -12.57 -0.16
N LEU A 19 25.54 -13.47 -1.14
CA LEU A 19 25.01 -13.25 -2.49
C LEU A 19 23.48 -13.31 -2.56
N LEU A 20 22.82 -14.15 -1.75
CA LEU A 20 21.36 -14.22 -1.70
C LEU A 20 20.71 -13.00 -1.01
N SER A 21 21.43 -12.31 -0.12
CA SER A 21 20.91 -11.12 0.60
C SER A 21 20.94 -9.83 -0.24
N ALA A 22 21.59 -9.85 -1.41
CA ALA A 22 21.66 -8.70 -2.32
C ALA A 22 20.30 -8.39 -2.98
N CYS A 23 19.43 -9.39 -3.18
CA CYS A 23 18.11 -9.19 -3.78
C CYS A 23 17.10 -8.53 -2.82
N SER A 24 17.31 -8.64 -1.51
CA SER A 24 16.46 -8.02 -0.48
C SER A 24 16.87 -6.60 -0.10
N HIS A 25 18.08 -6.16 -0.49
CA HIS A 25 18.61 -4.82 -0.21
C HIS A 25 18.69 -3.92 -1.44
N MET A 26 18.05 -4.30 -2.55
CA MET A 26 17.81 -3.32 -3.61
C MET A 26 17.00 -2.19 -2.98
N PRO A 27 17.50 -0.94 -2.90
CA PRO A 27 16.67 0.20 -2.57
C PRO A 27 15.77 0.36 -3.78
N THR A 28 14.68 -0.40 -3.79
CA THR A 28 13.59 -0.15 -4.71
C THR A 28 13.22 1.29 -4.43
N LYS A 29 13.49 2.14 -5.43
CA LYS A 29 12.96 3.51 -5.53
C LYS A 29 11.44 3.48 -5.75
N MET A 30 10.79 2.51 -5.12
CA MET A 30 9.41 2.05 -5.27
C MET A 30 8.84 1.83 -3.87
N GLN A 31 9.07 2.79 -2.99
CA GLN A 31 8.19 3.06 -1.86
C GLN A 31 7.15 4.12 -2.26
N THR A 32 6.67 4.04 -3.49
CA THR A 32 5.48 4.74 -3.98
C THR A 32 4.58 3.69 -4.62
N LEU A 33 4.05 2.76 -3.80
CA LEU A 33 2.92 1.91 -4.19
C LEU A 33 1.62 2.75 -4.28
N GLY A 34 1.72 3.93 -4.86
CA GLY A 34 0.68 4.95 -4.86
C GLY A 34 0.90 5.89 -6.03
N VAL A 35 -0.11 5.95 -6.89
CA VAL A 35 -0.30 6.96 -7.93
C VAL A 35 -0.22 8.35 -7.26
N LYS A 36 0.42 9.34 -7.89
CA LYS A 36 0.45 10.71 -7.32
C LYS A 36 -0.98 11.24 -7.16
N PRO A 37 -1.27 12.10 -6.19
CA PRO A 37 -2.64 12.57 -5.95
C PRO A 37 -3.34 13.12 -7.21
N TRP A 38 -2.64 13.91 -8.02
CA TRP A 38 -3.16 14.49 -9.27
C TRP A 38 -3.28 13.48 -10.42
N GLU A 39 -2.61 12.34 -10.36
CA GLU A 39 -2.75 11.27 -11.34
C GLU A 39 -4.04 10.44 -11.10
N ARG A 40 -4.72 10.60 -9.95
CA ARG A 40 -6.04 9.99 -9.68
C ARG A 40 -7.21 10.80 -10.26
N ASP A 41 -6.97 11.97 -10.83
CA ASP A 41 -8.02 12.84 -11.39
C ASP A 41 -8.90 12.13 -12.45
N ILE A 42 -8.32 11.19 -13.20
CA ILE A 42 -9.07 10.38 -14.17
C ILE A 42 -10.21 9.57 -13.53
N LEU A 43 -10.09 9.17 -12.27
CA LEU A 43 -11.08 8.41 -11.51
C LEU A 43 -12.09 9.33 -10.80
N ALA A 44 -11.85 10.63 -10.77
CA ALA A 44 -12.76 11.61 -10.15
C ALA A 44 -13.89 12.06 -11.10
N ARG A 45 -13.99 11.48 -12.32
CA ARG A 45 -15.05 11.81 -13.28
C ARG A 45 -16.44 11.43 -12.71
N PRO A 46 -17.51 12.20 -12.96
CA PRO A 46 -18.86 11.87 -12.50
C PRO A 46 -19.33 10.47 -12.91
N ALA A 47 -18.96 10.01 -14.11
CA ALA A 47 -19.31 8.69 -14.62
C ALA A 47 -18.57 7.52 -13.93
N MET A 48 -17.55 7.80 -13.12
CA MET A 48 -16.78 6.80 -12.37
C MET A 48 -17.11 6.82 -10.87
N GLN A 49 -18.11 7.60 -10.46
CA GLN A 49 -18.60 7.61 -9.08
C GLN A 49 -19.19 6.24 -8.72
N LEU A 50 -18.87 5.77 -7.52
CA LEU A 50 -19.36 4.49 -7.00
C LEU A 50 -20.86 4.53 -6.71
N ASP A 51 -21.38 5.71 -6.40
CA ASP A 51 -22.78 5.97 -6.15
C ASP A 51 -23.34 6.92 -7.19
N ALA A 52 -24.53 6.61 -7.71
CA ALA A 52 -25.25 7.46 -8.64
C ALA A 52 -25.90 8.68 -7.97
N ALA A 53 -26.13 8.61 -6.65
CA ALA A 53 -26.78 9.63 -5.85
C ALA A 53 -25.93 9.96 -4.59
N PRO A 54 -24.79 10.64 -4.75
CA PRO A 54 -23.82 10.85 -3.67
C PRO A 54 -24.37 11.65 -2.47
N LEU A 55 -25.37 12.51 -2.69
CA LEU A 55 -26.01 13.27 -1.63
C LEU A 55 -26.87 12.38 -0.73
N ASP A 56 -27.70 11.53 -1.32
CA ASP A 56 -28.55 10.61 -0.57
C ASP A 56 -27.71 9.65 0.26
N ALA A 57 -26.64 9.10 -0.34
CA ALA A 57 -25.69 8.23 0.33
C ALA A 57 -24.98 8.92 1.52
N ALA A 58 -24.62 10.20 1.37
CA ALA A 58 -24.00 10.97 2.44
C ALA A 58 -24.97 11.22 3.61
N TYR A 59 -26.24 11.48 3.32
CA TYR A 59 -27.26 11.62 4.37
C TYR A 59 -27.51 10.31 5.11
N ASP A 60 -27.63 9.20 4.38
CA ASP A 60 -27.82 7.87 4.98
C ASP A 60 -26.64 7.48 5.88
N GLU A 61 -25.40 7.75 5.45
CA GLU A 61 -24.22 7.51 6.28
C GLU A 61 -24.19 8.41 7.52
N HIS A 62 -24.50 9.70 7.39
CA HIS A 62 -24.56 10.60 8.53
C HIS A 62 -25.57 10.09 9.58
N ILE A 63 -26.74 9.64 9.12
CA ILE A 63 -27.77 9.05 9.99
C ILE A 63 -27.26 7.76 10.64
N TYR A 64 -26.64 6.87 9.86
CA TYR A 64 -26.12 5.58 10.35
C TYR A 64 -25.03 5.76 11.41
N PHE A 65 -24.01 6.59 11.16
CA PHE A 65 -22.95 6.84 12.15
C PHE A 65 -23.48 7.47 13.43
N SER A 66 -24.45 8.37 13.29
CA SER A 66 -25.11 9.01 14.45
C SER A 66 -25.90 8.00 15.29
N LYS A 67 -26.56 7.04 14.66
CA LYS A 67 -27.35 6.00 15.36
C LYS A 67 -26.48 4.95 16.02
N GLU A 68 -25.49 4.45 15.30
CA GLU A 68 -24.69 3.30 15.72
C GLU A 68 -23.46 3.68 16.55
N ALA A 69 -23.27 4.99 16.84
CA ALA A 69 -22.06 5.53 17.45
C ALA A 69 -20.76 5.05 16.75
N ALA A 70 -20.87 4.76 15.45
CA ALA A 70 -19.78 4.24 14.64
C ALA A 70 -18.92 5.39 14.10
N SER A 71 -17.62 5.15 13.94
CA SER A 71 -16.66 6.10 13.39
C SER A 71 -15.93 5.48 12.19
N GLY A 72 -15.62 6.30 11.18
CA GLY A 72 -14.89 5.88 9.97
C GLY A 72 -15.78 5.54 8.77
N GLY A 73 -16.50 6.53 8.24
CA GLY A 73 -17.37 6.37 7.07
C GLY A 73 -16.69 6.17 5.74
N ARG A 74 -17.49 5.80 4.72
CA ARG A 74 -17.02 5.81 3.34
C ARG A 74 -16.68 7.26 3.02
N GLY A 75 -15.46 7.53 2.58
CA GLY A 75 -15.05 8.91 2.31
C GLY A 75 -15.99 9.60 1.32
N PHE A 76 -16.29 10.88 1.57
CA PHE A 76 -17.23 11.67 0.77
C PHE A 76 -16.81 11.85 -0.69
N GLY A 77 -15.56 11.53 -1.03
CA GLY A 77 -15.03 11.59 -2.38
C GLY A 77 -14.91 10.21 -3.00
N GLY A 78 -15.83 9.85 -3.91
CA GLY A 78 -15.59 8.75 -4.83
C GLY A 78 -14.28 8.97 -5.62
N GLY A 79 -13.59 7.88 -5.98
CA GLY A 79 -12.49 7.82 -6.97
C GLY A 79 -11.24 8.71 -6.79
N GLY A 80 -11.24 9.75 -5.95
CA GLY A 80 -10.19 10.76 -5.80
C GLY A 80 -9.08 10.39 -4.81
N CYS A 81 -8.32 11.38 -4.28
CA CYS A 81 -7.16 11.12 -3.39
C CYS A 81 -7.48 10.38 -2.09
N GLY A 82 -8.77 10.12 -1.80
CA GLY A 82 -9.20 9.38 -0.62
C GLY A 82 -8.87 10.09 0.69
N CYS A 83 -8.54 11.38 0.63
CA CYS A 83 -8.22 12.18 1.79
C CYS A 83 -9.53 12.69 2.39
N ASN A 84 -10.04 11.99 3.42
CA ASN A 84 -10.85 12.60 4.47
C ASN A 84 -9.93 13.37 5.42
#